data_AF-A0A940BFL7-F1
#
_entry.id   AF-A0A940BFL7-F1
#
_cell.length_a   1.000
_cell.length_b   1.000
_cell.length_c   1.000
_cell.angle_alpha   90.00
_cell.angle_beta   90.00
_cell.angle_gamma   90.00
#
_symmetry.space_group_name_H-M   'P 1'
#
loop_
_entity.id
_entity.type
_entity.pdbx_description
1 polymer ?
#
loop_
_entity_poly.entity_id
_entity_poly.type
_entity_poly.pdbx_seq_one_letter_code
_entity_poly.pdbx_strand_id
1 'polypeptide(L)'
;MNVEITLHDEFKRQFRRLKKKYHSLTDDLETLQQEIMADPFQGVSLGGGVRKIRMAIGSKGKGRSGGARVLTLTILVSDNA
;
A
#
# COMPACT_ATOMS: atom_id res chain seq x y z
N MET A 1 9.83 16.36 -0.10
CA MET A 1 10.06 15.11 0.65
C MET A 1 10.15 14.01 -0.37
N ASN A 2 11.31 13.36 -0.49
CA ASN A 2 11.45 12.23 -1.41
C ASN A 2 10.91 10.97 -0.73
N VAL A 3 10.06 10.23 -1.44
CA VAL A 3 9.44 9.00 -0.96
C VAL A 3 9.80 7.89 -1.93
N GLU A 4 10.55 6.91 -1.44
CA GLU A 4 10.84 5.70 -2.19
C GLU A 4 9.95 4.56 -1.67
N ILE A 5 9.28 3.84 -2.58
CA ILE A 5 8.44 2.70 -2.24
C ILE A 5 9.09 1.43 -2.74
N THR A 6 9.45 0.55 -1.81
CA THR A 6 9.96 -0.79 -2.11
C THR A 6 8.94 -1.86 -1.72
N LEU A 7 8.75 -2.86 -2.59
CA LEU A 7 7.83 -3.96 -2.35
C LEU A 7 8.56 -5.15 -1.74
N HIS A 8 8.15 -5.56 -0.53
CA HIS A 8 8.67 -6.75 0.14
C HIS A 8 8.27 -8.04 -0.61
N ASP A 9 9.08 -9.09 -0.52
CA ASP A 9 8.83 -10.33 -1.27
C ASP A 9 7.56 -11.05 -0.83
N GLU A 10 7.22 -10.98 0.46
CA GLU A 10 5.93 -11.47 0.97
C GLU A 10 4.76 -10.73 0.31
N PHE A 11 4.88 -9.41 0.16
CA PHE A 11 3.86 -8.60 -0.50
C PHE A 11 3.70 -9.05 -1.94
N LYS A 12 4.79 -9.18 -2.70
CA LYS A 12 4.77 -9.65 -4.10
C LYS A 12 4.10 -11.02 -4.22
N ARG A 13 4.39 -11.95 -3.30
CA ARG A 13 3.80 -13.30 -3.29
C ARG A 13 2.29 -13.25 -3.11
N GLN A 14 1.80 -12.51 -2.10
CA GLN A 14 0.36 -12.37 -1.85
C GLN A 14 -0.33 -11.60 -2.97
N PHE A 15 0.31 -10.55 -3.49
CA PHE A 15 -0.19 -9.73 -4.58
C PHE A 15 -0.41 -10.57 -5.85
N ARG A 16 0.54 -11.42 -6.24
CA ARG A 16 0.37 -12.33 -7.40
C ARG A 16 -0.87 -13.22 -7.28
N ARG A 17 -1.16 -13.74 -6.08
CA ARG A 17 -2.36 -14.54 -5.84
C ARG A 17 -3.64 -13.72 -6.01
N LEU A 18 -3.67 -12.50 -5.49
CA LEU A 18 -4.82 -11.61 -5.60
C LEU A 18 -5.01 -11.07 -7.02
N LYS A 19 -3.93 -10.77 -7.75
CA LYS A 19 -3.94 -10.27 -9.13
C LYS A 19 -4.63 -11.24 -10.09
N LYS A 20 -4.49 -12.55 -9.86
CA LYS A 20 -5.22 -13.58 -10.62
C LYS A 20 -6.75 -13.51 -10.41
N LYS A 21 -7.20 -13.01 -9.27
CA LYS A 21 -8.62 -12.95 -8.89
C LYS A 21 -9.28 -11.61 -9.24
N TYR A 22 -8.51 -10.52 -9.21
CA TYR A 22 -9.01 -9.17 -9.36
C TYR A 22 -8.25 -8.45 -10.47
N HIS A 23 -8.91 -8.23 -11.61
CA HIS A 23 -8.26 -7.66 -12.81
C HIS A 23 -7.75 -6.24 -12.59
N SER A 24 -8.44 -5.44 -11.75
CA SER A 24 -8.07 -4.07 -11.41
C SER A 24 -6.86 -3.92 -10.49
N LEU A 25 -6.34 -5.02 -9.92
CA LEU A 25 -5.44 -4.94 -8.76
C LEU A 25 -4.10 -4.23 -9.06
N THR A 26 -3.65 -4.27 -10.31
CA THR A 26 -2.43 -3.54 -10.73
C THR A 26 -2.67 -2.04 -10.64
N ASP A 27 -3.73 -1.55 -11.26
CA ASP A 27 -4.12 -0.14 -11.27
C ASP A 27 -4.50 0.35 -9.85
N ASP A 28 -5.15 -0.51 -9.05
CA ASP A 28 -5.46 -0.24 -7.64
C ASP A 28 -4.17 -0.03 -6.82
N LEU A 29 -3.11 -0.79 -7.10
CA LEU A 29 -1.80 -0.65 -6.43
C LEU A 29 -1.09 0.63 -6.88
N GLU A 30 -1.09 0.94 -8.17
CA GLU A 30 -0.49 2.17 -8.69
C GLU A 30 -1.15 3.41 -8.06
N THR A 31 -2.48 3.41 -7.97
CA THR A 31 -3.24 4.44 -7.26
C THR A 31 -2.81 4.56 -5.81
N LEU A 32 -2.70 3.44 -5.10
CA LEU A 32 -2.23 3.43 -3.71
C LEU A 32 -0.80 3.99 -3.58
N GLN A 33 0.10 3.68 -4.53
CA GLN A 33 1.46 4.22 -4.51
C GLN A 33 1.46 5.75 -4.64
N GLN A 34 0.62 6.31 -5.52
CA GLN A 34 0.47 7.77 -5.64
C GLN A 34 -0.09 8.39 -4.36
N GLU A 35 -1.09 7.75 -3.74
CA GLU A 35 -1.63 8.18 -2.44
C GLU A 35 -0.52 8.17 -1.36
N ILE A 36 0.34 7.15 -1.32
CA ILE A 36 1.45 7.04 -0.35
C ILE A 36 2.54 8.07 -0.62
N MET A 37 2.84 8.38 -1.89
CA MET A 37 3.79 9.43 -2.25
C MET A 37 3.30 10.82 -1.80
N ALA A 38 1.99 11.07 -1.90
CA ALA A 38 1.37 12.32 -1.46
C ALA A 38 1.28 12.43 0.07
N ASP A 39 0.94 11.34 0.76
CA ASP A 39 0.90 11.25 2.22
C ASP A 39 1.48 9.90 2.72
N PRO A 40 2.78 9.87 3.09
CA PRO A 40 3.43 8.67 3.61
C PRO A 40 2.95 8.24 4.99
N PHE A 41 2.21 9.11 5.69
CA PHE A 41 1.70 8.88 7.03
C PHE A 41 0.20 8.57 7.05
N GLN A 42 -0.39 8.28 5.90
CA GLN A 42 -1.79 7.89 5.80
C GLN A 42 -2.11 6.57 6.53
N GLY A 43 -3.41 6.33 6.74
CA GLY A 43 -3.90 5.13 7.39
C GLY A 43 -3.72 5.14 8.91
N VAL A 44 -3.83 3.96 9.51
CA VAL A 44 -3.79 3.81 10.97
C VAL A 44 -2.41 3.33 11.40
N SER A 45 -1.73 4.10 12.26
CA SER A 45 -0.49 3.65 12.91
C SER A 45 -0.74 2.42 13.77
N LEU A 46 0.09 1.40 13.61
CA LEU A 46 0.15 0.23 14.48
C LEU A 46 1.36 0.25 15.42
N GLY A 47 2.14 1.35 15.41
CA GLY A 47 3.39 1.49 16.17
C GLY A 47 4.63 1.08 15.37
N GLY A 48 5.81 1.54 15.80
CA GLY A 48 7.10 1.15 15.20
C GLY A 48 7.27 1.50 13.72
N GLY A 49 6.63 2.57 13.24
CA GLY A 49 6.62 2.94 11.82
C GLY A 49 5.68 2.11 10.95
N VAL A 50 5.04 1.07 11.51
CA VAL A 50 4.08 0.23 10.77
C VAL A 50 2.72 0.91 10.67
N ARG A 51 2.13 0.90 9.48
CA ARG A 51 0.80 1.47 9.21
C ARG A 51 -0.09 0.51 8.47
N LYS A 52 -1.40 0.64 8.71
CA LYS A 52 -2.46 -0.13 8.05
C LYS A 52 -3.30 0.79 7.18
N ILE A 53 -3.26 0.55 5.87
CA ILE A 53 -4.00 1.32 4.87
C ILE A 53 -5.14 0.46 4.32
N ARG A 54 -6.32 1.07 4.14
CA ARG A 54 -7.50 0.42 3.55
C ARG A 54 -7.55 0.74 2.06
N MET A 55 -7.16 -0.21 1.23
CA MET A 55 -7.18 -0.09 -0.23
C MET A 55 -8.52 -0.59 -0.77
N ALA A 56 -9.17 0.18 -1.64
CA ALA A 56 -10.26 -0.35 -2.44
C ALA A 56 -9.70 -1.33 -3.48
N ILE A 57 -10.52 -2.28 -3.92
CA ILE A 57 -10.19 -3.09 -5.10
C ILE A 57 -11.33 -2.82 -6.08
N GLY A 58 -11.07 -2.06 -7.15
CA GLY A 58 -12.10 -1.54 -8.05
C GLY A 58 -13.02 -2.64 -8.57
N SER A 59 -12.43 -3.73 -9.08
CA SER A 59 -13.13 -4.91 -9.61
C SER A 59 -14.04 -5.64 -8.62
N LYS A 60 -13.94 -5.37 -7.30
CA LYS A 60 -14.91 -5.91 -6.33
C LYS A 60 -16.20 -5.10 -6.23
N GLY A 61 -16.20 -3.81 -6.60
CA GLY A 61 -17.37 -2.92 -6.49
C GLY A 61 -17.88 -2.67 -5.06
N LYS A 62 -17.08 -2.97 -4.02
CA LYS A 62 -17.49 -2.88 -2.60
C LYS A 62 -16.79 -1.76 -1.82
N GLY A 63 -16.11 -0.85 -2.51
CA GLY A 63 -15.31 0.22 -1.90
C GLY A 63 -14.21 -0.29 -0.94
N ARG A 64 -13.79 0.58 -0.02
CA ARG A 64 -12.70 0.31 0.96
C ARG A 64 -13.08 -0.68 2.06
N SER A 65 -14.37 -0.98 2.28
CA SER A 65 -14.81 -1.98 3.26
C SER A 65 -14.65 -3.41 2.72
N GLY A 66 -14.94 -3.63 1.43
CA GLY A 66 -14.77 -4.92 0.77
C GLY A 66 -13.42 -5.16 0.09
N GLY A 67 -12.53 -4.15 0.09
CA GLY A 67 -11.23 -4.17 -0.60
C GLY A 67 -10.15 -5.04 0.08
N ALA A 68 -9.00 -4.43 0.37
CA ALA A 68 -7.86 -5.06 1.04
C ALA A 68 -7.25 -4.17 2.13
N ARG A 69 -6.42 -4.79 2.98
CA ARG A 69 -5.59 -4.09 3.96
C ARG A 69 -4.14 -4.23 3.53
N VAL A 70 -3.46 -3.11 3.37
CA VAL A 70 -2.03 -3.05 3.05
C VAL A 70 -1.29 -2.62 4.31
N LEU A 71 -0.23 -3.35 4.65
CA LEU A 71 0.70 -2.98 5.71
C LEU A 71 1.91 -2.31 5.08
N THR A 72 2.29 -1.15 5.60
CA THR A 72 3.50 -0.41 5.20
C THR A 72 4.41 -0.21 6.39
N LEU A 73 5.71 -0.05 6.14
CA LEU A 73 6.70 0.38 7.11
C LEU A 73 7.27 1.71 6.61
N THR A 74 7.01 2.78 7.36
CA THR A 74 7.55 4.11 7.04
C THR A 74 8.84 4.32 7.79
N ILE A 75 9.94 4.56 7.07
CA ILE A 75 11.26 4.84 7.63
C ILE A 75 11.63 6.28 7.27
N LEU A 76 11.99 7.06 8.28
CA LEU A 76 12.58 8.38 8.07
C LEU A 76 14.08 8.20 7.90
N VAL A 77 14.57 8.53 6.71
CA VAL A 77 16.00 8.53 6.40
C VAL A 77 16.45 9.99 6.41
N SER A 78 17.31 10.34 7.35
CA SER A 78 18.02 11.62 7.35
C SER A 78 19.36 11.42 6.65
N ASP A 79 19.62 12.19 5.60
CA ASP A 79 20.97 12.35 5.08
C ASP A 79 21.77 13.16 6.10
N ASN A 80 22.43 12.46 7.03
CA ASN A 80 23.42 13.09 7.89
C ASN A 80 24.68 13.29 7.03
N ALA A 81 24.89 14.52 6.57
CA ALA A 81 26.18 15.00 6.08
C ALA A 81 27.06 15.42 7.26
#